data_AF-A0A2N2KJQ5-F1
#
_entry.id   AF-A0A2N2KJQ5-F1
#
_cell.length_a   1.000
_cell.length_b   1.000
_cell.length_c   1.000
_cell.angle_alpha   90.00
_cell.angle_beta   90.00
_cell.angle_gamma   90.00
#
_symmetry.space_group_name_H-M   'P 1'
#
loop_
_entity.id
_entity.type
_entity.pdbx_description
1 polymer ?
#
loop_
_entity_poly.entity_id
_entity_poly.type
_entity_poly.pdbx_seq_one_letter_code
_entity_poly.pdbx_strand_id
1 'polypeptide(L)'
;MKDAFLINRSLEPGQYSIADVFPDVSAYDILSDIFADADEIAQVIANNKVIVADGPYEMFVDNAEGTIVIGLEYLRSSPADILYLDIIHELCHVKQHFQGRDLYDKRKAYVDRATEIEAYLITVREARRIGWNDDAIYDYLRVSWITPEEHKRLARRLNVKVDVV
;
A
#
# COMPACT_ATOMS: atom_id res chain seq x y z
N MET A 1 -15.50 -10.14 13.24
CA MET A 1 -15.75 -9.76 11.84
C MET A 1 -15.16 -10.87 11.00
N LYS A 2 -15.94 -11.44 10.06
CA LYS A 2 -15.42 -12.45 9.12
C LYS A 2 -14.39 -11.77 8.23
N ASP A 3 -13.28 -12.46 7.95
CA ASP A 3 -12.19 -12.00 7.08
C ASP A 3 -12.76 -11.41 5.79
N ALA A 4 -12.71 -10.07 5.69
CA ALA A 4 -13.34 -9.33 4.59
C ALA A 4 -12.48 -9.27 3.33
N PHE A 5 -11.20 -9.68 3.44
CA PHE A 5 -10.20 -9.59 2.40
C PHE A 5 -9.62 -10.99 2.14
N LEU A 6 -9.61 -11.41 0.88
CA LEU A 6 -9.01 -12.69 0.48
C LEU A 6 -7.53 -12.50 0.22
N ILE A 7 -6.69 -13.18 1.01
CA ILE A 7 -5.23 -13.08 0.90
C ILE A 7 -4.64 -14.49 0.96
N ASN A 8 -3.85 -14.83 -0.05
CA ASN A 8 -3.16 -16.11 -0.11
C ASN A 8 -1.87 -16.07 0.72
N ARG A 9 -1.96 -16.49 1.98
CA ARG A 9 -0.84 -16.54 2.92
C ARG A 9 0.02 -17.80 2.81
N SER A 10 -0.41 -18.77 1.97
CA SER A 10 0.27 -20.06 1.80
C SER A 10 1.32 -20.08 0.69
N LEU A 11 1.62 -18.92 0.10
CA LEU A 11 2.63 -18.80 -0.93
C LEU A 11 4.03 -19.08 -0.38
N GLU A 12 4.89 -19.57 -1.26
CA GLU A 12 6.32 -19.72 -1.05
C GLU A 12 7.07 -18.60 -1.80
N PRO A 13 8.35 -18.33 -1.49
CA PRO A 13 9.14 -17.35 -2.23
C PRO A 13 9.09 -17.57 -3.74
N GLY A 14 8.81 -16.52 -4.51
CA GLY A 14 8.58 -16.63 -5.93
C GLY A 14 7.91 -15.41 -6.54
N GLN A 15 7.56 -15.53 -7.83
CA GLN A 15 6.89 -14.47 -8.59
C GLN A 15 5.47 -14.90 -8.91
N TYR A 16 4.51 -14.01 -8.64
CA TYR A 16 3.09 -14.24 -8.75
C TYR A 16 2.39 -13.07 -9.44
N SER A 17 1.16 -13.26 -9.91
CA SER A 17 0.29 -12.14 -10.25
C SER A 17 -0.27 -11.50 -8.97
N ILE A 18 -0.83 -10.29 -9.10
CA ILE A 18 -1.53 -9.66 -7.97
C ILE A 18 -2.69 -10.54 -7.51
N ALA A 19 -3.44 -11.14 -8.44
CA ALA A 19 -4.60 -11.99 -8.13
C ALA A 19 -4.23 -13.33 -7.45
N ASP A 20 -3.00 -13.82 -7.63
CA ASP A 20 -2.53 -15.02 -6.91
C ASP A 20 -2.33 -14.73 -5.41
N VAL A 21 -1.96 -13.49 -5.06
CA VAL A 21 -1.72 -13.03 -3.69
C VAL A 21 -3.00 -12.45 -3.06
N PHE A 22 -3.77 -11.67 -3.83
CA PHE A 22 -4.99 -10.98 -3.44
C PHE A 22 -6.14 -11.36 -4.41
N PRO A 23 -6.79 -12.53 -4.25
CA PRO A 23 -7.75 -13.04 -5.22
C PRO A 23 -8.98 -12.15 -5.47
N ASP A 24 -9.35 -11.32 -4.50
CA ASP A 24 -10.49 -10.40 -4.57
C ASP A 24 -10.08 -8.97 -4.97
N VAL A 25 -8.82 -8.71 -5.34
CA VAL A 25 -8.34 -7.36 -5.69
C VAL A 25 -9.19 -6.65 -6.74
N SER A 26 -9.71 -7.38 -7.73
CA SER A 26 -10.56 -6.83 -8.79
C SER A 26 -11.91 -6.28 -8.29
N ALA A 27 -12.33 -6.65 -7.07
CA ALA A 27 -13.56 -6.19 -6.45
C ALA A 27 -13.36 -4.95 -5.55
N TYR A 28 -12.15 -4.41 -5.48
CA TYR A 28 -11.86 -3.25 -4.65
C TYR A 28 -12.35 -1.95 -5.32
N ASP A 29 -13.45 -1.39 -4.81
CA ASP A 29 -14.06 -0.16 -5.36
C ASP A 29 -13.07 1.02 -5.44
N ILE A 30 -12.14 1.12 -4.49
CA ILE A 30 -11.13 2.17 -4.39
C ILE A 30 -10.19 2.23 -5.61
N LEU A 31 -10.08 1.15 -6.39
CA LEU A 31 -9.23 1.13 -7.59
C LEU A 31 -9.69 2.13 -8.65
N SER A 32 -10.98 2.46 -8.69
CA SER A 32 -11.54 3.48 -9.57
C SER A 32 -11.07 4.91 -9.25
N ASP A 33 -10.49 5.12 -8.06
CA ASP A 33 -9.87 6.39 -7.69
C ASP A 33 -8.37 6.45 -8.02
N ILE A 34 -7.75 5.31 -8.36
CA ILE A 34 -6.32 5.19 -8.68
C ILE A 34 -6.11 5.13 -10.18
N PHE A 35 -6.95 4.36 -10.87
CA PHE A 35 -6.86 4.08 -12.30
C PHE A 35 -7.99 4.75 -13.07
N ALA A 36 -7.75 5.03 -14.35
CA ALA A 36 -8.65 5.83 -15.17
C ALA A 36 -9.97 5.12 -15.47
N ASP A 37 -9.93 3.80 -15.70
CA ASP A 37 -11.08 2.98 -16.06
C ASP A 37 -10.83 1.49 -15.74
N ALA A 38 -11.86 0.67 -16.00
CA ALA A 38 -11.82 -0.77 -15.75
C ALA A 38 -10.80 -1.51 -16.63
N ASP A 39 -10.49 -1.00 -17.83
CA ASP A 39 -9.51 -1.63 -18.72
C ASP A 39 -8.09 -1.43 -18.17
N GLU A 40 -7.78 -0.23 -17.66
CA GLU A 40 -6.51 0.02 -16.97
C GLU A 40 -6.38 -0.85 -15.71
N ILE A 41 -7.43 -0.96 -14.90
CA ILE A 41 -7.45 -1.83 -13.71
C ILE A 41 -7.14 -3.27 -14.09
N ALA A 42 -7.84 -3.81 -15.10
CA ALA A 42 -7.64 -5.18 -15.56
C ALA A 42 -6.21 -5.41 -16.09
N GLN A 43 -5.67 -4.47 -16.86
CA GLN A 43 -4.30 -4.55 -17.36
C GLN A 43 -3.27 -4.52 -16.23
N VAL A 44 -3.46 -3.66 -15.23
CA VAL A 44 -2.54 -3.55 -14.09
C VAL A 44 -2.55 -4.85 -13.29
N ILE A 45 -3.73 -5.40 -12.95
CA ILE A 45 -3.86 -6.64 -12.20
C ILE A 45 -3.26 -7.83 -12.97
N ALA A 46 -3.49 -7.90 -14.28
CA ALA A 46 -3.03 -9.02 -15.11
C ALA A 46 -1.53 -9.00 -15.40
N ASN A 47 -0.93 -7.81 -15.56
CA ASN A 47 0.44 -7.68 -16.05
C ASN A 47 1.47 -7.34 -14.96
N ASN A 48 1.05 -6.75 -13.83
CA ASN A 48 1.98 -6.50 -12.73
C ASN A 48 2.24 -7.75 -11.92
N LYS A 49 3.48 -7.84 -11.45
CA LYS A 49 4.00 -8.96 -10.70
C LYS A 49 4.11 -8.61 -9.23
N VAL A 50 3.93 -9.61 -8.39
CA VAL A 50 4.27 -9.59 -6.98
C VAL A 50 5.41 -10.58 -6.75
N ILE A 51 6.51 -10.13 -6.17
CA ILE A 51 7.59 -10.99 -5.68
C ILE A 51 7.35 -11.23 -4.19
N VAL A 52 7.11 -12.49 -3.83
CA VAL A 52 7.18 -12.93 -2.43
C VAL A 52 8.64 -13.24 -2.14
N ALA A 53 9.29 -12.42 -1.32
CA ALA A 53 10.70 -12.52 -1.01
C ALA A 53 10.94 -13.19 0.35
N ASP A 54 11.98 -14.01 0.45
CA ASP A 54 12.46 -14.54 1.73
C ASP A 54 13.27 -13.46 2.48
N GLY A 55 12.55 -12.57 3.16
CA GLY A 55 13.14 -11.45 3.88
C GLY A 55 12.12 -10.68 4.73
N PRO A 56 12.59 -9.84 5.66
CA PRO A 56 11.74 -9.13 6.63
C PRO A 56 11.14 -7.84 6.04
N TYR A 57 10.80 -7.85 4.75
CA TYR A 57 10.31 -6.67 4.05
C TYR A 57 8.82 -6.47 4.29
N GLU A 58 8.42 -5.23 4.57
CA GLU A 58 7.06 -4.76 4.32
C GLU A 58 6.79 -4.75 2.80
N MET A 59 5.58 -4.35 2.38
CA MET A 59 5.27 -4.23 0.96
C MET A 59 5.92 -2.97 0.36
N PHE A 60 6.46 -3.06 -0.86
CA PHE A 60 6.96 -1.89 -1.60
C PHE A 60 6.98 -2.14 -3.11
N VAL A 61 6.97 -1.07 -3.91
CA VAL A 61 7.23 -1.12 -5.36
C VAL A 61 8.70 -0.89 -5.67
N ASP A 62 9.31 -1.81 -6.41
CA ASP A 62 10.62 -1.62 -7.02
C ASP A 62 10.57 -0.56 -8.13
N ASN A 63 11.46 0.43 -8.04
CA ASN A 63 11.51 1.57 -8.97
C ASN A 63 12.08 1.20 -10.36
N ALA A 64 12.69 0.03 -10.53
CA ALA A 64 13.24 -0.38 -11.82
C ALA A 64 12.15 -0.87 -12.78
N GLU A 65 11.26 -1.73 -12.29
CA GLU A 65 10.28 -2.45 -13.12
C GLU A 65 8.83 -2.21 -12.67
N GLY A 66 8.59 -1.43 -11.61
CA GLY A 66 7.25 -1.25 -11.04
C GLY A 66 6.70 -2.51 -10.37
N THR A 67 7.57 -3.49 -10.06
CA THR A 67 7.17 -4.77 -9.46
C THR A 67 6.91 -4.60 -7.97
N ILE A 68 5.81 -5.15 -7.49
CA ILE A 68 5.49 -5.15 -6.06
C ILE A 68 6.31 -6.25 -5.39
N VAL A 69 6.90 -5.95 -4.25
CA VAL A 69 7.66 -6.90 -3.43
C VAL A 69 7.00 -6.97 -2.05
N ILE A 70 6.85 -8.18 -1.51
CA ILE A 70 6.37 -8.40 -0.15
C ILE A 70 7.24 -9.48 0.53
N GLY A 71 7.62 -9.25 1.79
CA GLY A 71 8.32 -10.26 2.58
C GLY A 71 7.40 -11.42 2.96
N LEU A 72 7.94 -12.65 2.90
CA LEU A 72 7.19 -13.87 3.23
C LEU A 72 6.60 -13.84 4.64
N GLU A 73 7.40 -13.41 5.62
CA GLU A 73 6.96 -13.31 7.02
C GLU A 73 5.87 -12.25 7.18
N TYR A 74 5.99 -11.13 6.49
CA TYR A 74 5.01 -10.05 6.50
C TYR A 74 3.67 -10.52 5.89
N LEU A 75 3.71 -11.18 4.72
CA LEU A 75 2.52 -11.78 4.10
C LEU A 75 1.82 -12.77 5.04
N ARG A 76 2.58 -13.58 5.78
CA ARG A 76 2.03 -14.61 6.67
C ARG A 76 1.45 -14.03 7.95
N SER A 77 2.10 -13.04 8.56
CA SER A 77 1.81 -12.59 9.92
C SER A 77 1.02 -11.29 10.03
N SER A 78 1.09 -10.39 9.04
CA SER A 78 0.45 -9.07 9.11
C SER A 78 -1.08 -9.16 9.12
N PRO A 79 -1.81 -8.28 9.84
CA PRO A 79 -3.27 -8.23 9.78
C PRO A 79 -3.81 -8.09 8.35
N ALA A 80 -4.98 -8.67 8.08
CA ALA A 80 -5.53 -8.70 6.72
C ALA A 80 -5.92 -7.30 6.20
N ASP A 81 -6.43 -6.45 7.08
CA ASP A 81 -6.75 -5.04 6.81
C ASP A 81 -5.49 -4.20 6.54
N ILE A 82 -4.38 -4.49 7.23
CA ILE A 82 -3.08 -3.87 6.94
C ILE A 82 -2.62 -4.25 5.53
N LEU A 83 -2.56 -5.54 5.20
CA LEU A 83 -2.14 -6.01 3.87
C LEU A 83 -3.06 -5.49 2.75
N TYR A 84 -4.35 -5.34 3.04
CA TYR A 84 -5.33 -4.72 2.14
C TYR A 84 -4.98 -3.26 1.84
N LEU A 85 -4.69 -2.45 2.86
CA LEU A 85 -4.31 -1.05 2.67
C LEU A 85 -2.94 -0.92 1.99
N ASP A 86 -1.99 -1.82 2.30
CA ASP A 86 -0.67 -1.83 1.68
C ASP A 86 -0.75 -2.10 0.18
N ILE A 87 -1.53 -3.09 -0.27
CA ILE A 87 -1.65 -3.35 -1.71
C ILE A 87 -2.29 -2.16 -2.45
N ILE A 88 -3.19 -1.42 -1.80
CA ILE A 88 -3.77 -0.19 -2.36
C ILE A 88 -2.71 0.92 -2.44
N HIS A 89 -1.87 1.05 -1.41
CA HIS A 89 -0.74 1.98 -1.40
C HIS A 89 0.21 1.69 -2.58
N GLU A 90 0.61 0.43 -2.70
CA GLU A 90 1.55 0.01 -3.74
C GLU A 90 0.95 0.13 -5.14
N LEU A 91 -0.36 -0.09 -5.31
CA LEU A 91 -1.01 0.16 -6.60
C LEU A 91 -0.99 1.65 -7.00
N CYS A 92 -1.04 2.57 -6.04
CA CYS A 92 -0.78 3.99 -6.31
C CYS A 92 0.64 4.20 -6.81
N HIS A 93 1.63 3.52 -6.22
CA HIS A 93 3.02 3.58 -6.66
C HIS A 93 3.24 2.94 -8.03
N VAL A 94 2.58 1.82 -8.36
CA VAL A 94 2.60 1.23 -9.70
C VAL A 94 2.10 2.25 -10.73
N LYS A 95 0.96 2.91 -10.45
CA LYS A 95 0.42 3.97 -11.33
C LYS A 95 1.41 5.12 -11.51
N GLN A 96 2.00 5.60 -10.41
CA GLN A 96 2.96 6.70 -10.43
C GLN A 96 4.25 6.31 -11.18
N HIS A 97 4.72 5.08 -11.03
CA HIS A 97 5.87 4.54 -11.76
C HIS A 97 5.59 4.50 -13.27
N PHE A 98 4.43 4.01 -13.71
CA PHE A 98 4.03 4.04 -15.13
C PHE A 98 3.86 5.46 -15.70
N GLN A 99 3.68 6.47 -14.85
CA GLN A 99 3.72 7.88 -15.24
C GLN A 99 5.16 8.45 -15.31
N GLY A 100 6.19 7.63 -15.06
CA GLY A 100 7.60 8.03 -15.07
C GLY A 100 8.03 8.84 -13.84
N ARG A 101 7.32 8.73 -12.72
CA ARG A 101 7.64 9.45 -11.49
C ARG A 101 8.69 8.70 -10.68
N ASP A 102 9.64 9.44 -10.12
CA ASP A 102 10.62 8.88 -9.19
C ASP A 102 10.01 8.69 -7.80
N LEU A 103 9.75 7.43 -7.43
CA LEU A 103 9.20 7.07 -6.12
C LEU A 103 10.19 7.34 -4.97
N TYR A 104 11.49 7.35 -5.27
CA TYR A 104 12.56 7.38 -4.26
C TYR A 104 13.39 8.66 -4.31
N ASP A 105 12.78 9.80 -4.67
CA ASP A 105 13.48 11.10 -4.71
C ASP A 105 14.12 11.43 -3.34
N LYS A 106 15.44 11.17 -3.25
CA LYS A 106 16.23 11.31 -2.02
C LYS A 106 16.45 12.78 -1.61
N ARG A 107 16.05 13.74 -2.44
CA ARG A 107 16.12 15.17 -2.11
C ARG A 107 15.03 15.58 -1.11
N LYS A 108 14.00 14.74 -0.93
CA LYS A 108 12.90 14.97 0.00
C LYS A 108 12.86 13.87 1.06
N ALA A 109 12.50 14.26 2.28
CA ALA A 109 12.14 13.29 3.30
C ALA A 109 10.94 12.46 2.82
N TYR A 110 10.86 11.21 3.26
CA TYR A 110 9.80 10.26 2.88
C TYR A 110 8.40 10.89 2.99
N VAL A 111 8.09 11.45 4.15
CA VAL A 111 6.78 12.09 4.45
C VAL A 111 6.49 13.36 3.66
N ASP A 112 7.45 13.90 2.91
CA ASP A 112 7.29 15.11 2.09
C ASP A 112 7.31 14.82 0.58
N ARG A 113 7.46 13.54 0.18
CA ARG A 113 7.37 13.13 -1.21
C ARG A 113 5.91 13.20 -1.67
N ALA A 114 5.69 13.81 -2.84
CA ALA A 114 4.34 13.93 -3.39
C ALA A 114 3.72 12.56 -3.68
N THR A 115 4.54 11.59 -4.11
CA THR A 115 4.13 10.21 -4.38
C THR A 115 3.54 9.53 -3.15
N GLU A 116 4.25 9.60 -2.03
CA GLU A 116 3.82 9.07 -0.72
C GLU A 116 2.55 9.75 -0.23
N ILE A 117 2.49 11.09 -0.29
CA ILE A 117 1.31 11.84 0.17
C ILE A 117 0.07 11.48 -0.64
N GLU A 118 0.19 11.36 -1.96
CA GLU A 118 -0.93 10.96 -2.82
C GLU A 118 -1.38 9.53 -2.51
N ALA A 119 -0.46 8.58 -2.37
CA ALA A 119 -0.78 7.20 -2.03
C ALA A 119 -1.46 7.10 -0.64
N TYR A 120 -0.93 7.80 0.37
CA TYR A 120 -1.53 7.82 1.69
C TYR A 120 -2.90 8.53 1.73
N LEU A 121 -3.15 9.53 0.90
CA LEU A 121 -4.50 10.14 0.83
C LEU A 121 -5.55 9.12 0.39
N ILE A 122 -5.20 8.26 -0.56
CA ILE A 122 -6.07 7.17 -1.02
C ILE A 122 -6.27 6.16 0.11
N THR A 123 -5.20 5.67 0.73
CA THR A 123 -5.29 4.63 1.77
C THR A 123 -5.95 5.12 3.05
N VAL A 124 -5.73 6.37 3.48
CA VAL A 124 -6.42 6.95 4.65
C VAL A 124 -7.93 7.06 4.42
N ARG A 125 -8.34 7.46 3.22
CA ARG A 125 -9.77 7.50 2.87
C ARG A 125 -10.36 6.10 2.88
N GLU A 126 -9.63 5.12 2.37
CA GLU A 126 -10.08 3.73 2.34
C GLU A 126 -10.14 3.09 3.73
N ALA A 127 -9.13 3.35 4.57
CA ALA A 127 -9.12 2.95 5.98
C ALA A 127 -10.36 3.48 6.72
N ARG A 128 -10.73 4.75 6.50
CA ARG A 128 -11.97 5.33 7.04
C ARG A 128 -13.22 4.65 6.50
N ARG A 129 -13.26 4.31 5.20
CA ARG A 129 -14.39 3.60 4.57
C ARG A 129 -14.62 2.22 5.21
N ILE A 130 -13.55 1.49 5.53
CA ILE A 130 -13.62 0.18 6.21
C ILE A 130 -13.78 0.29 7.73
N GLY A 131 -13.90 1.50 8.28
CA GLY A 131 -14.30 1.76 9.66
C GLY A 131 -13.16 2.00 10.65
N TRP A 132 -11.92 2.20 10.18
CA TRP A 132 -10.83 2.60 11.07
C TRP A 132 -11.02 4.01 11.60
N ASN A 133 -10.66 4.21 12.88
CA ASN A 133 -10.60 5.51 13.51
C ASN A 133 -9.24 6.18 13.27
N ASP A 134 -9.13 7.46 13.64
CA ASP A 134 -7.89 8.21 13.42
C ASP A 134 -6.70 7.65 14.22
N ASP A 135 -6.90 6.98 15.37
CA ASP A 135 -5.83 6.33 16.12
C ASP A 135 -5.22 5.14 15.36
N ALA A 136 -6.07 4.25 14.83
CA ALA A 136 -5.63 3.10 14.03
C ALA A 136 -4.93 3.56 12.74
N ILE A 137 -5.47 4.61 12.10
CA ILE A 137 -4.84 5.22 10.93
C ILE A 137 -3.51 5.85 11.30
N TYR A 138 -3.44 6.54 12.45
CA TYR A 138 -2.19 7.13 12.93
C TYR A 138 -1.13 6.05 13.12
N ASP A 139 -1.44 4.94 13.79
CA ASP A 139 -0.51 3.84 13.97
C ASP A 139 -0.06 3.22 12.63
N TYR A 140 -0.98 3.10 11.66
CA TYR A 140 -0.65 2.61 10.32
C TYR A 140 0.32 3.51 9.55
N LEU A 141 0.23 4.83 9.71
CA LEU A 141 1.15 5.78 9.07
C LEU A 141 2.58 5.70 9.63
N ARG A 142 2.84 4.86 10.62
CA ARG A 142 4.15 4.71 11.26
C ARG A 142 4.96 3.63 10.55
N VAL A 143 5.98 4.06 9.83
CA VAL A 143 6.99 3.18 9.24
C VAL A 143 8.31 3.26 10.00
N SER A 144 9.14 2.22 9.92
CA SER A 144 10.36 2.09 10.74
C SER A 144 11.47 3.11 10.41
N TRP A 145 11.40 3.76 9.25
CA TRP A 145 12.40 4.71 8.76
C TRP A 145 12.00 6.19 8.87
N ILE A 146 10.92 6.51 9.60
CA ILE A 146 10.54 7.91 9.89
C ILE A 146 10.68 8.22 11.38
N THR A 147 11.02 9.47 11.67
CA THR A 147 11.05 9.99 13.04
C THR A 147 9.63 10.21 13.60
N PRO A 148 9.44 10.24 14.94
CA PRO A 148 8.15 10.60 15.54
C PRO A 148 7.61 11.96 15.07
N GLU A 149 8.49 12.92 14.81
CA GLU A 149 8.14 14.25 14.30
C GLU A 149 7.64 14.18 12.84
N GLU A 150 8.27 13.35 12.01
CA GLU A 150 7.83 13.08 10.64
C GLU A 150 6.49 12.35 10.62
N HIS A 151 6.30 11.38 11.49
CA HIS A 151 5.04 10.65 11.65
C HIS A 151 3.88 11.60 12.00
N LYS A 152 4.07 12.48 12.99
CA LYS A 152 3.10 13.54 13.33
C LYS A 152 2.85 14.51 12.17
N ARG A 153 3.89 14.84 11.41
CA ARG A 153 3.78 15.74 10.24
C ARG A 153 2.95 15.09 9.13
N LEU A 154 3.19 13.81 8.84
CA LEU A 154 2.43 13.02 7.87
C LEU A 154 0.95 12.95 8.26
N ALA A 155 0.65 12.57 9.50
CA ALA A 155 -0.71 12.48 10.02
C ALA A 155 -1.48 13.80 9.89
N ARG A 156 -0.87 14.92 10.30
CA ARG A 156 -1.46 16.26 10.15
C ARG A 156 -1.76 16.60 8.69
N ARG A 157 -0.84 16.27 7.78
CA ARG A 157 -1.01 16.54 6.35
C ARG A 157 -2.15 15.73 5.73
N LEU A 158 -2.43 14.54 6.27
CA LEU A 158 -3.50 13.65 5.85
C LEU A 158 -4.80 13.87 6.64
N ASN A 159 -4.85 14.93 7.47
CA ASN A 159 -5.97 15.26 8.35
C ASN A 159 -6.38 14.09 9.25
N VAL A 160 -5.41 13.35 9.77
CA VAL A 160 -5.58 12.30 10.78
C VAL A 160 -5.35 12.94 12.15
N LYS A 161 -6.36 12.91 13.01
CA LYS A 161 -6.24 13.46 14.36
C LYS A 161 -5.30 12.59 15.18
N VAL A 162 -4.45 13.25 15.95
CA VAL A 162 -3.61 12.60 16.95
C VAL A 162 -4.16 13.07 18.27
N ASP A 163 -4.85 12.19 18.99
CA ASP A 163 -5.25 12.51 20.36
C ASP A 163 -3.97 12.60 21.19
N VAL A 164 -3.60 13.83 21.53
CA VAL A 164 -2.49 14.11 22.43
C VAL A 164 -3.02 13.86 23.84
N VAL A 165 -2.86 12.63 24.34
CA VAL A 165 -2.99 12.34 25.77
C VAL A 165 -1.82 12.94 26.52
#